data_AF-A0A4Y9J745-F1
#
_entry.id   AF-A0A4Y9J745-F1
#
_cell.length_a   1.000
_cell.length_b   1.000
_cell.length_c   1.000
_cell.angle_alpha   90.00
_cell.angle_beta   90.00
_cell.angle_gamma   90.00
#
_symmetry.space_group_name_H-M   'P 1'
#
loop_
_entity.id
_entity.type
_entity.pdbx_description
1 polymer ?
#
loop_
_entity_poly.entity_id
_entity_poly.type
_entity_poly.pdbx_seq_one_letter_code
_entity_poly.pdbx_strand_id
1 'polypeptide(L)'
;PCLYFLPAVLRDLRKRYPSLQIVVSTGNTEDYVRQVEGNVVDVALVTLPVTSRAIASTPVLDDDFVAICRRGTCEWPDAVTAQMLNEQPLVKLGTSTTTRMLVDEWLRRGRGPLPPPAMEFDSVEAIKAM
;
A
#
# COMPACT_ATOMS: atom_id res chain seq x y z
N PRO A 1 2.24 3.19 -0.60
CA PRO A 1 3.67 3.32 -0.23
C PRO A 1 4.54 4.15 -1.18
N CYS A 2 4.88 3.64 -2.37
CA CYS A 2 5.97 4.17 -3.21
C CYS A 2 5.77 5.64 -3.62
N LEU A 3 4.52 6.02 -3.93
CA LEU A 3 4.15 7.40 -4.29
C LEU A 3 4.46 8.42 -3.19
N TYR A 4 4.43 8.01 -1.92
CA TYR A 4 4.70 8.88 -0.77
C TYR A 4 6.15 8.81 -0.31
N PHE A 5 6.78 7.64 -0.41
CA PHE A 5 8.17 7.41 0.01
C PHE A 5 9.19 8.00 -0.98
N LEU A 6 9.01 7.74 -2.27
CA LEU A 6 10.00 8.03 -3.30
C LEU A 6 10.33 9.53 -3.46
N PRO A 7 9.37 10.48 -3.38
CA PRO A 7 9.68 11.90 -3.56
C PRO A 7 10.73 12.46 -2.61
N ALA A 8 10.75 12.02 -1.34
CA ALA A 8 11.75 12.46 -0.36
C ALA A 8 13.14 11.91 -0.74
N VAL A 9 13.23 10.62 -1.06
CA VAL A 9 14.47 9.95 -1.46
C VAL A 9 15.06 10.59 -2.72
N LEU A 10 14.24 10.84 -3.74
CA LEU A 10 14.70 11.45 -5.00
C LEU A 10 15.21 12.88 -4.80
N ARG A 11 14.56 13.64 -3.90
CA ARG A 11 15.00 15.00 -3.55
C ARG A 11 16.40 14.98 -2.96
N ASP A 12 16.66 14.06 -2.03
CA ASP A 12 17.95 13.96 -1.37
C ASP A 12 19.03 13.43 -2.32
N LEU A 13 18.66 12.49 -3.21
CA LEU A 13 19.55 12.00 -4.27
C LEU A 13 20.00 13.13 -5.21
N ARG A 14 19.06 13.97 -5.66
CA ARG A 14 19.37 15.12 -6.53
C ARG A 14 20.23 16.17 -5.83
N LYS A 15 20.04 16.40 -4.53
CA LYS A 15 20.90 17.33 -3.76
C LYS A 15 22.32 16.80 -3.65
N ARG A 16 22.48 15.49 -3.40
CA ARG A 16 23.79 14.85 -3.22
C ARG A 16 24.53 14.64 -4.54
N TYR A 17 23.81 14.42 -5.63
CA TYR A 17 24.34 14.19 -6.97
C TYR A 17 23.64 15.08 -8.02
N PRO A 18 24.01 16.36 -8.14
CA PRO A 18 23.30 17.32 -9.00
C PRO A 18 23.33 16.99 -10.50
N SER A 19 24.34 16.26 -10.97
CA SER A 19 24.46 15.83 -12.37
C SER A 19 23.63 14.58 -12.69
N LEU A 20 23.09 13.89 -11.69
CA LEU A 20 22.34 12.65 -11.88
C LEU A 20 21.01 12.94 -12.58
N GLN A 21 20.81 12.31 -13.73
CA GLN A 21 19.52 12.28 -14.42
C GLN A 21 18.71 11.11 -13.87
N ILE A 22 17.47 11.39 -13.48
CA ILE A 22 16.58 10.40 -12.88
C ILE A 22 15.29 10.37 -13.68
N VAL A 23 14.93 9.20 -14.19
CA VAL A 23 13.64 8.95 -14.84
C VAL A 23 12.79 8.08 -13.91
N VAL A 24 11.55 8.47 -13.68
CA VAL A 24 10.62 7.76 -12.80
C VAL A 24 9.37 7.42 -13.59
N SER A 25 8.93 6.18 -13.48
CA SER A 25 7.68 5.70 -14.04
C SER A 25 6.96 4.83 -13.02
N THR A 26 5.63 4.72 -13.14
CA THR A 26 4.77 3.97 -12.22
C THR A 26 4.03 2.87 -12.95
N GLY A 27 3.63 1.82 -12.22
CA GLY A 27 2.84 0.70 -12.74
C GLY A 27 2.91 -0.49 -11.79
N ASN A 28 2.56 -1.68 -12.29
CA ASN A 28 2.36 -2.86 -11.43
C ASN A 28 3.67 -3.60 -11.16
N THR A 29 3.75 -4.29 -10.02
CA THR A 29 4.93 -5.06 -9.60
C THR A 29 5.43 -5.99 -10.70
N GLU A 30 4.55 -6.79 -11.30
CA GLU A 30 4.94 -7.79 -12.32
C GLU A 30 5.56 -7.17 -13.58
N ASP A 31 5.09 -5.99 -13.98
CA ASP A 31 5.61 -5.29 -15.16
C ASP A 31 7.02 -4.76 -14.89
N TYR A 32 7.24 -4.17 -13.71
CA TYR A 32 8.54 -3.62 -13.35
C TYR A 32 9.57 -4.70 -13.04
N VAL A 33 9.16 -5.83 -12.47
CA VAL A 33 10.02 -7.01 -12.32
C VAL A 33 10.54 -7.46 -13.68
N ARG A 34 9.65 -7.61 -14.68
CA ARG A 34 10.06 -7.96 -16.06
C ARG A 34 10.96 -6.91 -16.71
N GLN A 35 10.74 -5.62 -16.43
CA GLN A 35 11.60 -4.56 -16.96
C GLN A 35 13.00 -4.59 -16.35
N VAL A 36 13.14 -4.92 -15.05
CA VAL A 36 14.46 -5.11 -14.43
C VAL A 36 15.17 -6.33 -15.04
N GLU A 37 14.46 -7.46 -15.19
CA GLU A 37 15.02 -8.66 -15.82
C GLU A 37 15.49 -8.39 -17.26
N GLY A 38 14.77 -7.55 -17.99
CA GLY A 38 15.10 -7.11 -19.34
C GLY A 38 16.15 -5.99 -19.43
N ASN A 39 16.71 -5.52 -18.31
CA ASN A 39 17.60 -4.34 -18.23
C ASN A 39 17.01 -3.07 -18.86
N VAL A 40 15.69 -2.92 -18.84
CA VAL A 40 14.99 -1.71 -19.31
C VAL A 40 15.00 -0.63 -18.23
N VAL A 41 14.94 -1.03 -16.96
CA VAL A 41 15.06 -0.14 -15.79
C VAL A 41 16.13 -0.69 -14.86
N ASP A 42 16.90 0.22 -14.24
CA ASP A 42 18.01 -0.17 -13.36
C ASP A 42 17.52 -0.72 -12.02
N VAL A 43 16.44 -0.14 -11.47
CA VAL A 43 15.88 -0.50 -10.16
C VAL A 43 14.37 -0.34 -10.18
N ALA A 44 13.67 -1.27 -9.54
CA ALA A 44 12.23 -1.19 -9.28
C ALA A 44 11.93 -1.24 -7.78
N LEU A 45 11.08 -0.34 -7.31
CA LEU A 45 10.51 -0.39 -5.96
C LEU A 45 9.14 -1.08 -6.02
N VAL A 46 9.06 -2.28 -5.46
CA VAL A 46 7.90 -3.16 -5.58
C VAL A 46 7.50 -3.76 -4.23
N THR A 47 6.26 -4.21 -4.13
CA THR A 47 5.80 -4.97 -2.96
C THR A 47 6.33 -6.40 -3.03
N LEU A 48 6.91 -6.86 -1.92
CA LEU A 48 7.41 -8.23 -1.75
C LEU A 48 6.27 -9.19 -1.37
N PRO A 49 6.42 -10.52 -1.61
CA PRO A 49 7.59 -11.18 -2.21
C PRO A 49 7.64 -11.04 -3.74
N VAL A 50 8.84 -11.08 -4.28
CA VAL A 50 9.07 -11.24 -5.72
C VAL A 50 9.82 -12.54 -5.96
N THR A 51 9.26 -13.39 -6.82
CA THR A 51 9.83 -14.69 -7.15
C THR A 51 10.54 -14.60 -8.50
N SER A 52 11.80 -14.17 -8.50
CA SER A 52 12.66 -14.23 -9.68
C SER A 52 14.08 -14.61 -9.27
N ARG A 53 14.70 -15.48 -10.09
CA ARG A 53 16.11 -15.90 -9.90
C ARG A 53 17.10 -14.95 -10.55
N ALA A 54 16.64 -14.07 -11.42
CA ALA A 54 17.48 -13.16 -12.21
C ALA A 54 17.71 -11.82 -11.49
N ILE A 55 16.99 -11.54 -10.41
CA ILE A 55 17.06 -10.27 -9.69
C ILE A 55 17.39 -10.51 -8.22
N ALA A 56 18.15 -9.59 -7.65
CA ALA A 56 18.30 -9.47 -6.21
C ALA A 56 17.22 -8.51 -5.67
N SER A 57 16.53 -8.90 -4.60
CA SER A 57 15.60 -8.02 -3.89
C SER A 57 16.16 -7.68 -2.52
N THR A 58 15.94 -6.44 -2.08
CA THR A 58 16.34 -5.96 -0.74
C THR A 58 15.14 -5.25 -0.13
N PRO A 59 14.65 -5.67 1.06
CA PRO A 59 13.64 -4.93 1.79
C PRO A 59 14.14 -3.54 2.16
N VAL A 60 13.37 -2.49 1.86
CA VAL A 60 13.74 -1.09 2.13
C VAL A 60 12.77 -0.36 3.06
N LEU A 61 11.55 -0.87 3.19
CA LEU A 61 10.47 -0.29 3.98
C LEU A 61 9.47 -1.38 4.31
N ASP A 62 9.02 -1.41 5.57
CA ASP A 62 7.79 -2.09 5.97
C ASP A 62 6.63 -1.09 5.90
N ASP A 63 5.54 -1.48 5.24
CA ASP A 63 4.32 -0.65 5.08
C ASP A 63 3.17 -1.29 5.85
N ASP A 64 2.85 -0.73 7.01
CA ASP A 64 1.80 -1.23 7.88
C ASP A 64 0.41 -0.81 7.39
N PHE A 65 -0.48 -1.78 7.21
CA PHE A 65 -1.90 -1.51 7.03
C PHE A 65 -2.55 -1.20 8.38
N VAL A 66 -2.99 0.04 8.55
CA VAL A 66 -3.65 0.51 9.78
C VAL A 66 -5.09 0.91 9.52
N ALA A 67 -5.95 0.68 10.51
CA ALA A 67 -7.28 1.26 10.53
C ALA A 67 -7.20 2.74 10.93
N ILE A 68 -7.95 3.59 10.24
CA ILE A 68 -8.04 5.02 10.54
C ILE A 68 -9.48 5.40 10.83
N CYS A 69 -9.68 6.38 11.71
CA CYS A 69 -10.98 6.95 12.01
C CYS A 69 -10.85 8.46 12.27
N ARG A 70 -11.98 9.16 12.20
CA ARG A 70 -12.03 10.58 12.57
C ARG A 70 -11.79 10.71 14.08
N ARG A 71 -10.97 11.68 14.47
CA ARG A 71 -10.69 11.94 15.89
C ARG A 71 -11.98 12.31 16.62
N GLY A 72 -12.18 11.70 17.80
CA GLY A 72 -13.33 11.99 18.66
C GLY A 72 -14.65 11.28 18.30
N THR A 73 -14.65 10.33 17.36
CA THR A 73 -15.87 9.55 17.05
C THR A 73 -16.13 8.42 18.03
N CYS A 74 -15.09 7.86 18.64
CA CYS A 74 -15.17 6.84 19.69
C CYS A 74 -13.84 6.70 20.43
N GLU A 75 -13.88 6.14 21.63
CA GLU A 75 -12.69 5.68 22.35
C GLU A 75 -12.34 4.27 21.87
N TRP A 76 -11.21 4.16 21.18
CA TRP A 76 -10.67 2.87 20.74
C TRP A 76 -9.76 2.29 21.84
N PRO A 77 -9.78 0.96 22.05
CA PRO A 77 -8.78 0.31 22.88
C PRO A 77 -7.41 0.36 22.21
N ASP A 78 -6.36 0.09 23.00
CA ASP A 78 -4.97 0.02 22.52
C ASP A 78 -4.77 -1.04 21.42
N ALA A 79 -5.60 -2.08 21.40
CA ALA A 79 -5.58 -3.13 20.39
C ALA A 79 -6.97 -3.34 19.77
N VAL A 80 -7.09 -3.07 18.48
CA VAL A 80 -8.33 -3.25 17.72
C VAL A 80 -8.34 -4.63 17.06
N THR A 81 -9.42 -5.39 17.27
CA THR A 81 -9.61 -6.70 16.65
C THR A 81 -10.42 -6.60 15.36
N ALA A 82 -10.30 -7.61 14.48
CA ALA A 82 -11.13 -7.74 13.30
C ALA A 82 -12.63 -7.75 13.63
N GLN A 83 -13.01 -8.37 14.75
CA GLN A 83 -14.41 -8.39 15.22
C GLN A 83 -14.93 -6.98 15.49
N MET A 84 -14.15 -6.16 16.20
CA MET A 84 -14.56 -4.79 16.54
C MET A 84 -14.73 -3.92 15.30
N LEU A 85 -13.87 -4.09 14.29
CA LEU A 85 -14.00 -3.36 13.02
C LEU A 85 -15.18 -3.86 12.18
N ASN A 86 -15.49 -5.15 12.23
CA ASN A 86 -16.65 -5.71 11.53
C ASN A 86 -18.00 -5.18 12.06
N GLU A 87 -18.03 -4.63 13.28
CA GLU A 87 -19.21 -4.01 13.88
C GLU A 87 -19.38 -2.54 13.51
N GLN A 88 -18.45 -1.95 12.75
CA GLN A 88 -18.48 -0.54 12.34
C GLN A 88 -18.92 -0.35 10.89
N PRO A 89 -19.44 0.84 10.54
CA PRO A 89 -19.60 1.25 9.13
C PRO A 89 -18.23 1.51 8.50
N LEU A 90 -17.69 0.51 7.79
CA LEU A 90 -16.37 0.59 7.16
C LEU A 90 -16.44 1.28 5.79
N VAL A 91 -15.54 2.25 5.56
CA VAL A 91 -15.20 2.74 4.23
C VAL A 91 -14.08 1.87 3.68
N LYS A 92 -14.27 1.26 2.51
CA LYS A 92 -13.32 0.30 1.94
C LYS A 92 -12.83 0.74 0.56
N LEU A 93 -11.64 0.28 0.17
CA LEU A 93 -11.15 0.45 -1.20
C LEU A 93 -11.90 -0.46 -2.18
N GLY A 94 -11.88 -0.11 -3.46
CA GLY A 94 -12.43 -0.90 -4.55
C GLY A 94 -11.94 -2.34 -4.55
N THR A 95 -12.83 -3.27 -4.91
CA THR A 95 -12.56 -4.72 -4.95
C THR A 95 -11.44 -5.14 -5.92
N SER A 96 -11.09 -4.30 -6.88
CA SER A 96 -9.97 -4.52 -7.82
C SER A 96 -8.58 -4.33 -7.21
N THR A 97 -8.48 -3.83 -5.97
CA THR A 97 -7.19 -3.53 -5.34
C THR A 97 -6.66 -4.71 -4.51
N THR A 98 -5.37 -5.01 -4.65
CA THR A 98 -4.69 -5.99 -3.78
C THR A 98 -4.82 -5.61 -2.30
N THR A 99 -4.78 -4.32 -1.98
CA THR A 99 -5.02 -3.80 -0.63
C THR A 99 -6.39 -4.24 -0.09
N ARG A 100 -7.46 -4.11 -0.88
CA ARG A 100 -8.80 -4.55 -0.46
C ARG A 100 -8.82 -6.05 -0.16
N MET A 101 -8.16 -6.87 -0.98
CA MET A 101 -8.07 -8.31 -0.72
C MET A 101 -7.36 -8.61 0.61
N LEU A 102 -6.22 -7.96 0.89
CA LEU A 102 -5.47 -8.16 2.14
C LEU A 102 -6.26 -7.72 3.38
N VAL A 103 -6.94 -6.57 3.30
CA VAL A 103 -7.78 -6.05 4.39
C VAL A 103 -8.97 -6.97 4.64
N ASP A 104 -9.69 -7.40 3.59
CA ASP A 104 -10.82 -8.32 3.75
C ASP A 104 -10.36 -9.67 4.32
N GLU A 105 -9.18 -10.18 3.93
CA GLU A 105 -8.61 -11.39 4.53
C GLU A 105 -8.31 -11.25 6.01
N TRP A 106 -7.76 -10.10 6.43
CA TRP A 106 -7.54 -9.84 7.85
C TRP A 106 -8.87 -9.70 8.61
N LEU A 107 -9.88 -9.04 8.04
CA LEU A 107 -11.20 -8.87 8.63
C LEU A 107 -11.97 -10.20 8.80
N ARG A 108 -11.68 -11.23 7.97
CA ARG A 108 -12.25 -12.58 8.11
C ARG A 108 -11.85 -13.29 9.41
N ARG A 109 -10.86 -12.78 10.14
CA ARG A 109 -10.52 -13.27 11.48
C ARG A 109 -11.61 -12.95 12.52
N GLY A 110 -12.53 -12.04 12.21
CA GLY A 110 -13.75 -11.81 12.99
C GLY A 110 -14.76 -12.96 12.84
N ARG A 111 -15.77 -12.98 13.70
CA ARG A 111 -16.86 -13.97 13.64
C ARG A 111 -17.94 -13.50 12.67
N GLY A 112 -18.44 -14.41 11.84
CA GLY A 112 -19.54 -14.16 10.91
C GLY A 112 -19.07 -13.64 9.54
N PRO A 113 -20.02 -13.30 8.65
CA PRO A 113 -19.70 -12.77 7.33
C PRO A 113 -19.08 -11.38 7.42
N LEU A 114 -18.23 -11.04 6.45
CA LEU A 114 -17.71 -9.68 6.31
C LEU A 114 -18.87 -8.68 6.08
N PRO A 115 -18.89 -7.54 6.79
CA PRO A 115 -19.91 -6.54 6.53
C PRO A 115 -19.70 -5.90 5.15
N PRO A 116 -20.80 -5.54 4.45
CA PRO A 116 -20.70 -4.74 3.24
C PRO A 116 -20.07 -3.37 3.58
N PRO A 117 -19.34 -2.75 2.64
CA PRO A 117 -18.82 -1.40 2.84
C PRO A 117 -19.99 -0.42 3.00
N ALA A 118 -19.87 0.53 3.93
CA ALA A 118 -20.77 1.68 4.01
C ALA A 118 -20.55 2.64 2.83
N MET A 119 -19.29 2.77 2.39
CA MET A 119 -18.88 3.47 1.18
C MET A 119 -17.67 2.76 0.55
N GLU A 120 -17.53 2.85 -0.77
CA GLU A 120 -16.42 2.28 -1.52
C GLU A 120 -15.80 3.33 -2.45
N PHE A 121 -14.47 3.40 -2.47
CA PHE A 121 -13.69 4.33 -3.29
C PHE A 121 -12.51 3.63 -3.94
N ASP A 122 -12.06 4.12 -5.09
CA ASP A 122 -10.90 3.59 -5.83
C ASP A 122 -9.55 4.21 -5.40
N SER A 123 -9.59 5.28 -4.60
CA SER A 123 -8.41 6.02 -4.16
C SER A 123 -8.39 6.22 -2.63
N VAL A 124 -7.20 6.08 -2.05
CA VAL A 124 -6.95 6.35 -0.62
C VAL A 124 -7.13 7.83 -0.29
N GLU A 125 -6.81 8.71 -1.23
CA GLU A 125 -6.97 10.16 -1.13
C GLU A 125 -8.45 10.52 -1.02
N ALA A 126 -9.32 9.86 -1.78
CA ALA A 126 -10.77 10.05 -1.68
C ALA A 126 -11.31 9.56 -0.32
N ILE A 127 -10.87 8.40 0.16
CA ILE A 127 -11.25 7.89 1.49
C ILE A 127 -10.86 8.88 2.61
N LYS A 128 -9.66 9.47 2.53
CA LYS A 128 -9.18 10.44 3.54
C LYS A 128 -9.92 11.77 3.53
N ALA A 129 -10.66 12.09 2.46
CA ALA A 129 -11.40 13.34 2.33
C ALA A 129 -12.82 13.30 2.90
N MET A 130 -13.29 12.11 3.30
CA MET A 130 -14.60 11.88 3.94
C MET A 130 -14.54 12.10 5.46
#